data_AF-A0A7K7TRA5-F1
#
_entry.id   AF-A0A7K7TRA5-F1
#
_cell.length_a   1.000
_cell.length_b   1.000
_cell.length_c   1.000
_cell.angle_alpha   90.00
_cell.angle_beta   90.00
_cell.angle_gamma   90.00
#
_symmetry.space_group_name_H-M   'P 1'
#
loop_
_entity.id
_entity.type
_entity.pdbx_description
1 polymer ?
#
loop_
_entity_poly.entity_id
_entity_poly.type
_entity_poly.pdbx_seq_one_letter_code
_entity_poly.pdbx_strand_id
1 'polypeptide(L)'
;LRLVAVLKAILEGEKAAVLKRDRHLPLSFHRRQEELKFSLGLQRLQHRVREIQALRDSSAGEGPEQDDAMQSPMAGAAPPQELPTLILEAMKELEVAKQQVLKRIQIWKRQQQLAGNGALFEENLAPLQKRCESLVEVYFQLHQQVMAASAELGAELLPRLLERFNEVLSSLVKR
;
A
#
# COMPACT_ATOMS: atom_id res chain seq x y z
N LEU A 1 -19.07 -10.74 -14.53
CA LEU A 1 -19.12 -9.29 -14.18
C LEU A 1 -20.52 -8.71 -13.90
N ARG A 2 -21.64 -9.26 -14.44
CA ARG A 2 -23.00 -8.72 -14.21
C ARG A 2 -23.42 -8.65 -12.73
N LEU A 3 -23.13 -9.69 -11.94
CA LEU A 3 -23.46 -9.72 -10.51
C LEU A 3 -22.77 -8.61 -9.71
N VAL A 4 -21.48 -8.37 -9.96
CA VAL A 4 -20.71 -7.30 -9.30
C VAL A 4 -21.29 -5.92 -9.62
N ALA A 5 -21.72 -5.69 -10.86
CA ALA A 5 -22.34 -4.43 -11.27
C ALA A 5 -23.68 -4.21 -10.56
N VAL A 6 -24.51 -5.25 -10.45
CA VAL A 6 -25.79 -5.19 -9.73
C VAL A 6 -25.57 -4.91 -8.24
N LEU A 7 -24.65 -5.62 -7.59
CA LEU A 7 -24.32 -5.39 -6.19
C LEU A 7 -23.80 -3.97 -5.95
N LYS A 8 -22.92 -3.47 -6.83
CA LYS A 8 -22.42 -2.09 -6.74
C LYS A 8 -23.54 -1.06 -6.86
N ALA A 9 -24.50 -1.27 -7.77
CA ALA A 9 -25.64 -0.38 -7.94
C ALA A 9 -26.54 -0.36 -6.70
N ILE A 10 -26.82 -1.53 -6.11
CA ILE A 10 -27.59 -1.64 -4.86
C ILE A 10 -26.88 -0.89 -3.73
N LEU A 11 -25.58 -1.15 -3.53
CA LEU A 11 -24.80 -0.52 -2.46
C LEU A 11 -24.70 1.01 -2.60
N GLU A 12 -24.55 1.54 -3.82
CA GLU A 12 -24.57 2.99 -4.03
C GLU A 12 -25.95 3.60 -3.77
N GLY A 13 -27.03 2.89 -4.13
CA GLY A 13 -28.40 3.28 -3.81
C GLY A 13 -28.67 3.35 -2.31
N GLU A 14 -28.26 2.32 -1.56
CA GLU A 14 -28.38 2.26 -0.11
C GLU A 14 -27.57 3.36 0.58
N LYS A 15 -26.31 3.55 0.17
CA LYS A 15 -25.46 4.63 0.66
C LYS A 15 -26.09 6.00 0.45
N ALA A 16 -26.67 6.25 -0.73
CA ALA A 16 -27.35 7.51 -1.01
C ALA A 16 -28.60 7.71 -0.14
N ALA A 17 -29.36 6.64 0.14
CA ALA A 17 -30.51 6.70 1.04
C ALA A 17 -30.09 6.99 2.50
N VAL A 18 -29.04 6.34 2.99
CA VAL A 18 -28.50 6.57 4.34
C VAL A 18 -27.98 7.99 4.50
N LEU A 19 -27.23 8.51 3.54
CA LEU A 19 -26.72 9.89 3.56
C LEU A 19 -27.83 10.95 3.50
N LYS A 20 -28.96 10.65 2.85
CA LYS A 20 -30.14 11.53 2.86
C LYS A 20 -30.85 11.53 4.21
N ARG A 21 -30.86 10.38 4.90
CA ARG A 21 -31.53 10.22 6.20
C ARG A 21 -30.73 10.84 7.33
N ASP A 22 -29.43 10.58 7.37
CA ASP A 22 -28.54 11.05 8.43
C ASP A 22 -27.66 12.19 7.90
N ARG A 23 -27.99 13.44 8.29
CA ARG A 23 -27.21 14.63 7.88
C ARG A 23 -25.75 14.58 8.33
N HIS A 24 -25.45 13.89 9.43
CA HIS A 24 -24.11 13.69 9.96
C HIS A 24 -23.91 12.23 10.36
N LEU A 25 -22.86 11.61 9.84
CA LEU A 25 -22.50 10.25 10.21
C LEU A 25 -21.71 10.26 11.53
N PRO A 26 -21.91 9.25 12.41
CA PRO A 26 -21.13 9.14 13.64
C PRO A 26 -19.62 9.07 13.36
N LEU A 27 -18.80 9.60 14.26
CA LEU A 27 -17.33 9.52 14.16
C LEU A 27 -16.81 8.08 14.05
N SER A 28 -17.50 7.13 14.70
CA SER A 28 -17.19 5.70 14.62
C SER A 28 -17.33 5.14 13.20
N PHE A 29 -18.25 5.67 12.39
CA PHE A 29 -18.39 5.30 10.99
C PHE A 29 -17.16 5.76 10.19
N HIS A 30 -16.79 7.04 10.31
CA HIS A 30 -15.61 7.57 9.62
C HIS A 30 -14.34 6.83 10.01
N ARG A 31 -14.19 6.48 11.29
CA ARG A 31 -13.08 5.68 11.79
C ARG A 31 -13.03 4.29 11.14
N ARG A 32 -14.15 3.56 11.11
CA ARG A 32 -14.24 2.24 10.45
C ARG A 32 -13.95 2.32 8.96
N GLN A 33 -14.47 3.36 8.30
CA GLN A 33 -14.22 3.60 6.88
C GLN A 33 -12.73 3.84 6.61
N GLU A 34 -12.07 4.63 7.46
CA GLU A 34 -10.63 4.88 7.36
C GLU A 34 -9.82 3.60 7.59
N GLU A 35 -10.18 2.80 8.59
CA GLU A 35 -9.57 1.50 8.88
C GLU A 35 -9.64 0.56 7.67
N LEU A 36 -10.81 0.43 7.05
CA LEU A 36 -11.02 -0.40 5.86
C LEU A 36 -10.24 0.11 4.65
N LYS A 37 -10.20 1.43 4.44
CA LYS A 37 -9.42 2.02 3.34
C LYS A 37 -7.93 1.77 3.52
N PHE A 38 -7.43 1.92 4.75
CA PHE A 38 -6.03 1.67 5.07
C PHE A 38 -5.69 0.19 4.90
N SER A 39 -6.49 -0.72 5.45
CA SER A 39 -6.22 -2.16 5.36
C SER A 39 -6.24 -2.67 3.91
N LEU A 40 -7.19 -2.22 3.10
CA LEU A 40 -7.25 -2.58 1.68
C LEU A 40 -6.07 -1.99 0.90
N GLY A 41 -5.68 -0.75 1.21
CA GLY A 41 -4.49 -0.14 0.63
C GLY A 41 -3.22 -0.92 0.97
N LEU A 42 -3.08 -1.34 2.22
CA LEU A 42 -1.93 -2.13 2.67
C LEU A 42 -1.90 -3.52 2.05
N GLN A 43 -3.04 -4.20 1.94
CA GLN A 43 -3.14 -5.51 1.28
C GLN A 43 -2.74 -5.43 -0.19
N ARG A 44 -3.15 -4.35 -0.88
CA ARG A 44 -2.75 -4.10 -2.26
C ARG A 44 -1.24 -3.85 -2.38
N LEU A 45 -0.67 -3.07 -1.48
CA LEU A 45 0.78 -2.84 -1.45
C LEU A 45 1.54 -4.15 -1.21
N GLN A 46 1.07 -4.98 -0.27
CA GLN A 46 1.64 -6.32 -0.03
C GLN A 46 1.53 -7.23 -1.25
N HIS A 47 0.40 -7.18 -1.97
CA HIS A 47 0.24 -7.92 -3.21
C HIS A 47 1.29 -7.51 -4.25
N ARG A 48 1.48 -6.20 -4.44
CA ARG A 48 2.49 -5.67 -5.35
C ARG A 48 3.91 -6.08 -4.98
N VAL A 49 4.25 -6.07 -3.70
CA VAL A 49 5.55 -6.57 -3.23
C VAL A 49 5.74 -8.04 -3.60
N ARG A 50 4.70 -8.87 -3.44
CA ARG A 50 4.74 -10.29 -3.86
C ARG A 50 4.83 -10.45 -5.38
N GLU A 51 4.15 -9.62 -6.16
CA GLU A 51 4.25 -9.61 -7.63
C GLU A 51 5.66 -9.25 -8.09
N ILE A 52 6.26 -8.20 -7.51
CA ILE A 52 7.64 -7.79 -7.80
C ILE A 52 8.61 -8.93 -7.48
N GLN A 53 8.42 -9.59 -6.33
CA GLN A 53 9.22 -10.75 -5.94
C GLN A 53 9.06 -11.90 -6.95
N ALA A 54 7.84 -12.26 -7.33
CA ALA A 54 7.57 -13.36 -8.25
C ALA A 54 8.13 -13.11 -9.66
N LEU A 55 8.05 -11.88 -10.17
CA LEU A 55 8.63 -11.52 -11.47
C LEU A 55 10.15 -11.68 -11.47
N ARG A 56 10.82 -11.27 -10.39
CA ARG A 56 12.27 -11.44 -10.24
C ARG A 56 12.66 -12.91 -10.09
N ASP A 57 11.94 -13.66 -9.27
CA ASP A 57 12.25 -15.08 -9.07
C ASP A 57 12.03 -15.87 -10.38
N SER A 58 11.11 -15.42 -11.25
CA SER A 58 10.92 -15.97 -12.59
C SER A 58 12.07 -15.64 -13.54
N SER A 59 12.63 -14.43 -13.51
CA SER A 59 13.79 -14.05 -14.34
C SER A 59 15.10 -14.69 -13.87
N ALA A 60 15.24 -14.96 -12.56
CA ALA A 60 16.40 -15.66 -11.99
C ALA A 60 16.39 -17.17 -12.27
N GLY A 61 15.23 -17.76 -12.57
CA GLY A 61 15.07 -19.18 -12.88
C GLY A 61 15.51 -19.60 -14.29
N GLU A 62 15.77 -18.64 -15.20
CA GLU A 62 16.17 -18.88 -16.60
C GLU A 62 17.72 -18.96 -16.77
N GLY A 63 18.41 -19.67 -15.87
CA GLY A 63 19.84 -20.00 -15.97
C GLY A 63 20.11 -21.33 -16.71
N PRO A 64 21.30 -21.54 -17.31
CA PRO A 64 21.47 -22.39 -18.49
C PRO A 64 21.68 -23.86 -18.13
N GLU A 65 20.66 -24.69 -18.35
CA GLU A 65 20.87 -26.13 -18.58
C GLU A 65 20.23 -26.56 -19.91
N GLN A 66 21.14 -26.92 -20.82
CA GLN A 66 21.02 -27.88 -21.93
C GLN A 66 20.53 -27.39 -23.31
N ASP A 67 21.50 -27.36 -24.23
CA ASP A 67 21.35 -27.80 -25.62
C ASP A 67 20.39 -28.99 -25.73
N ASP A 68 19.23 -28.83 -26.36
CA ASP A 68 18.82 -29.66 -27.51
C ASP A 68 17.61 -29.05 -28.23
N ALA A 69 17.52 -29.35 -29.52
CA ALA A 69 16.63 -28.77 -30.52
C ALA A 69 15.12 -28.88 -30.21
N MET A 70 14.38 -27.77 -30.35
CA MET A 70 13.22 -27.63 -31.26
C MET A 70 12.62 -26.21 -31.09
N GLN A 71 12.56 -25.46 -32.18
CA GLN A 71 11.91 -24.15 -32.23
C GLN A 71 10.41 -24.28 -31.93
N SER A 72 9.94 -23.62 -30.88
CA SER A 72 8.55 -23.19 -30.73
C SER A 72 8.55 -21.69 -30.46
N PRO A 73 7.91 -20.86 -31.31
CA PRO A 73 7.82 -19.45 -31.05
C PRO A 73 6.67 -19.17 -30.07
N MET A 74 6.89 -18.17 -29.21
CA MET A 74 5.84 -17.41 -28.49
C MET A 74 5.42 -17.96 -27.11
N ALA A 75 6.25 -17.70 -26.08
CA ALA A 75 5.78 -17.63 -24.71
C ALA A 75 6.62 -16.62 -23.88
N GLY A 76 6.21 -15.36 -23.94
CA GLY A 76 6.23 -14.45 -22.80
C GLY A 76 7.56 -14.07 -22.15
N ALA A 77 8.52 -13.54 -22.90
CA ALA A 77 9.48 -12.61 -22.28
C ALA A 77 8.68 -11.36 -21.83
N ALA A 78 8.40 -11.27 -20.52
CA ALA A 78 7.76 -10.09 -19.94
C ALA A 78 8.60 -8.84 -20.31
N PRO A 79 7.99 -7.74 -20.80
CA PRO A 79 8.75 -6.60 -21.24
C PRO A 79 9.58 -6.02 -20.08
N PRO A 80 10.86 -5.67 -20.29
CA PRO A 80 11.77 -5.15 -19.26
C PRO A 80 11.31 -3.85 -18.56
N GLN A 81 10.17 -3.29 -18.98
CA GLN A 81 9.55 -2.10 -18.39
C GLN A 81 8.52 -2.42 -17.29
N GLU A 82 8.14 -3.67 -17.07
CA GLU A 82 7.10 -4.05 -16.09
C GLU A 82 7.58 -3.97 -14.64
N LEU A 83 8.81 -4.40 -14.35
CA LEU A 83 9.33 -4.37 -12.97
C LEU A 83 9.55 -2.93 -12.45
N PRO A 84 10.23 -2.02 -13.19
CA PRO A 84 10.43 -0.65 -12.73
C PRO A 84 9.11 0.11 -12.55
N THR A 85 8.12 -0.13 -13.40
CA THR A 85 6.79 0.49 -13.28
C THR A 85 6.06 0.00 -12.04
N LEU A 86 6.03 -1.32 -11.78
CA LEU A 86 5.44 -1.89 -10.57
C LEU A 86 6.09 -1.36 -9.28
N ILE A 87 7.42 -1.24 -9.25
CA ILE A 87 8.14 -0.66 -8.11
C ILE A 87 7.75 0.80 -7.89
N LEU A 88 7.67 1.61 -8.95
CA LEU A 88 7.25 3.01 -8.86
C LEU A 88 5.81 3.14 -8.36
N GLU A 89 4.92 2.26 -8.80
CA GLU A 89 3.54 2.23 -8.33
C GLU A 89 3.43 1.80 -6.87
N ALA A 90 4.17 0.77 -6.45
CA ALA A 90 4.26 0.33 -5.06
C ALA A 90 4.79 1.47 -4.17
N MET A 91 5.80 2.21 -4.62
CA MET A 91 6.31 3.38 -3.90
C MET A 91 5.26 4.49 -3.74
N LYS A 92 4.48 4.78 -4.78
CA LYS A 92 3.37 5.75 -4.68
C LYS A 92 2.32 5.29 -3.66
N GLU A 93 1.97 4.00 -3.65
CA GLU A 93 1.01 3.47 -2.68
C GLU A 93 1.55 3.48 -1.25
N LEU A 94 2.84 3.20 -1.06
CA LEU A 94 3.52 3.32 0.23
C LEU A 94 3.47 4.76 0.76
N GLU A 95 3.73 5.76 -0.08
CA GLU A 95 3.62 7.18 0.27
C GLU A 95 2.19 7.56 0.66
N VAL A 96 1.18 7.07 -0.07
CA VAL A 96 -0.23 7.29 0.28
C VAL A 96 -0.57 6.67 1.62
N ALA A 97 -0.17 5.42 1.88
CA ALA A 97 -0.39 4.73 3.15
C ALA A 97 0.28 5.47 4.31
N LYS A 98 1.51 5.96 4.10
CA LYS A 98 2.23 6.81 5.06
C LYS A 98 1.47 8.09 5.37
N GLN A 99 0.92 8.79 4.37
CA GLN A 99 0.12 9.99 4.62
C GLN A 99 -1.14 9.70 5.43
N GLN A 100 -1.79 8.55 5.21
CA GLN A 100 -2.93 8.12 6.02
C GLN A 100 -2.55 7.90 7.49
N VAL A 101 -1.42 7.23 7.75
CA VAL A 101 -0.88 7.04 9.11
C VAL A 101 -0.58 8.38 9.77
N LEU A 102 0.14 9.29 9.10
CA LEU A 102 0.45 10.61 9.65
C LEU A 102 -0.79 11.42 9.99
N LYS A 103 -1.80 11.41 9.10
CA LYS A 103 -3.07 12.07 9.36
C LYS A 103 -3.77 11.46 10.58
N ARG A 104 -3.72 10.14 10.74
CA ARG A 104 -4.31 9.47 11.91
C ARG A 104 -3.59 9.81 13.20
N ILE A 105 -2.26 9.91 13.19
CA ILE A 105 -1.46 10.40 14.33
C ILE A 105 -1.92 11.81 14.73
N GLN A 106 -2.10 12.71 13.76
CA GLN A 106 -2.56 14.08 14.04
C GLN A 106 -3.95 14.12 14.66
N ILE A 107 -4.88 13.32 14.14
CA ILE A 107 -6.25 13.20 14.68
C ILE A 107 -6.18 12.67 16.11
N TRP A 108 -5.40 11.62 16.35
CA TRP A 108 -5.25 11.02 17.68
C TRP A 108 -4.68 12.02 18.69
N LYS A 109 -3.61 12.75 18.33
CA LYS A 109 -3.03 13.81 19.18
C LYS A 109 -4.05 14.91 19.48
N ARG A 110 -4.86 15.31 18.50
CA ARG A 110 -5.92 16.30 18.71
C ARG A 110 -7.00 15.78 19.66
N GLN A 111 -7.43 14.54 19.52
CA GLN A 111 -8.39 13.91 20.43
C GLN A 111 -7.83 13.82 21.85
N GLN A 112 -6.55 13.44 22.00
CA GLN A 112 -5.87 13.42 23.30
C GLN A 112 -5.82 14.82 23.93
N GLN A 113 -5.52 15.85 23.16
CA GLN A 113 -5.56 17.24 23.65
C GLN A 113 -6.95 17.65 24.13
N LEU A 114 -8.00 17.33 23.36
CA LEU A 114 -9.38 17.63 23.73
C LEU A 114 -9.82 16.84 24.98
N ALA A 115 -9.33 15.62 25.14
CA ALA A 115 -9.53 14.82 26.34
C ALA A 115 -8.97 15.50 27.58
N GLY A 116 -7.81 16.15 27.45
CA GLY A 116 -7.23 17.00 28.48
C GLY A 116 -8.14 18.16 28.91
N ASN A 117 -9.07 18.58 28.04
CA ASN A 117 -10.09 19.59 28.33
C ASN A 117 -11.43 18.99 28.77
N GLY A 118 -11.49 17.69 29.09
CA GLY A 118 -12.69 17.01 29.58
C GLY A 118 -13.57 16.37 28.50
N ALA A 119 -13.14 16.31 27.24
CA ALA A 119 -13.84 15.53 26.21
C ALA A 119 -13.68 14.02 26.44
N LEU A 120 -14.63 13.22 25.94
CA LEU A 120 -14.51 11.75 25.97
C LEU A 120 -13.35 11.28 25.09
N PHE A 121 -12.55 10.35 25.60
CA PHE A 121 -11.40 9.78 24.91
C PHE A 121 -11.41 8.25 25.04
N GLU A 122 -11.92 7.61 24.00
CA GLU A 122 -12.07 6.15 23.95
C GLU A 122 -10.97 5.48 23.10
N GLU A 123 -9.91 6.20 22.75
CA GLU A 123 -8.89 5.70 21.83
C GLU A 123 -7.64 5.19 22.54
N ASN A 124 -7.35 3.90 22.41
CA ASN A 124 -6.05 3.34 22.74
C ASN A 124 -5.06 3.55 21.59
N LEU A 125 -3.75 3.57 21.91
CA LEU A 125 -2.70 3.73 20.92
C LEU A 125 -2.48 2.47 20.06
N ALA A 126 -2.94 1.30 20.53
CA ALA A 126 -2.64 0.01 19.91
C ALA A 126 -3.02 -0.12 18.41
N PRO A 127 -4.20 0.32 17.94
CA PRO A 127 -4.53 0.30 16.52
C PRO A 127 -3.61 1.19 15.69
N LEU A 128 -3.21 2.35 16.23
CA LEU A 128 -2.29 3.25 15.54
C LEU A 128 -0.88 2.65 15.49
N GLN A 129 -0.42 2.07 16.59
CA GLN A 129 0.84 1.32 16.64
C GLN A 129 0.86 0.19 15.61
N LYS A 130 -0.19 -0.63 15.55
CA LYS A 130 -0.33 -1.69 14.56
C LYS A 130 -0.23 -1.15 13.13
N ARG A 131 -0.87 -0.02 12.82
CA ARG A 131 -0.76 0.61 11.49
C ARG A 131 0.67 1.02 11.16
N CYS A 132 1.39 1.61 12.11
CA CYS A 132 2.80 1.97 11.94
C CYS A 132 3.67 0.73 11.71
N GLU A 133 3.54 -0.30 12.55
CA GLU A 133 4.29 -1.56 12.46
C GLU A 133 4.05 -2.26 11.12
N SER A 134 2.79 -2.45 10.73
CA SER A 134 2.47 -3.11 9.46
C SER A 134 2.93 -2.31 8.24
N LEU A 135 2.93 -0.97 8.31
CA LEU A 135 3.47 -0.14 7.23
C LEU A 135 5.00 -0.26 7.14
N VAL A 136 5.69 -0.25 8.28
CA VAL A 136 7.15 -0.40 8.35
C VAL A 136 7.58 -1.79 7.87
N GLU A 137 6.83 -2.84 8.21
CA GLU A 137 7.07 -4.19 7.70
C GLU A 137 7.04 -4.22 6.17
N VAL A 138 5.98 -3.70 5.56
CA VAL A 138 5.83 -3.66 4.09
C VAL A 138 6.86 -2.74 3.43
N TYR A 139 7.20 -1.62 4.09
CA TYR A 139 8.31 -0.76 3.69
C TYR A 139 9.62 -1.56 3.56
N PHE A 140 9.97 -2.37 4.56
CA PHE A 140 11.21 -3.13 4.55
C PHE A 140 11.19 -4.19 3.45
N GLN A 141 10.06 -4.89 3.26
CA GLN A 141 9.92 -5.86 2.19
C GLN A 141 10.10 -5.19 0.82
N LEU A 142 9.45 -4.04 0.57
CA LEU A 142 9.59 -3.32 -0.69
C LEU A 142 11.03 -2.80 -0.89
N HIS A 143 11.65 -2.26 0.15
CA HIS A 143 13.04 -1.82 0.11
C HIS A 143 13.99 -2.96 -0.27
N GLN A 144 13.80 -4.15 0.31
CA GLN A 144 14.57 -5.34 -0.07
C GLN A 144 14.39 -5.70 -1.55
N GLN A 145 13.16 -5.63 -2.07
CA GLN A 145 12.92 -5.87 -3.50
C GLN A 145 13.64 -4.84 -4.39
N VAL A 146 13.61 -3.56 -4.02
CA VAL A 146 14.32 -2.51 -4.76
C VAL A 146 15.83 -2.71 -4.76
N MET A 147 16.40 -3.10 -3.61
CA MET A 147 17.83 -3.41 -3.52
C MET A 147 18.21 -4.62 -4.39
N ALA A 148 17.37 -5.67 -4.38
CA ALA A 148 17.57 -6.85 -5.22
C ALA A 148 17.47 -6.54 -6.73
N ALA A 149 16.56 -5.63 -7.11
CA ALA A 149 16.36 -5.19 -8.49
C ALA A 149 17.29 -4.03 -8.92
N SER A 150 18.34 -3.74 -8.14
CA SER A 150 19.20 -2.56 -8.36
C SER A 150 19.86 -2.52 -9.74
N ALA A 151 20.25 -3.68 -10.29
CA ALA A 151 20.83 -3.79 -11.63
C ALA A 151 19.82 -3.48 -12.74
N GLU A 152 18.54 -3.80 -12.53
CA GLU A 152 17.46 -3.66 -13.53
C GLU A 152 16.81 -2.27 -13.51
N LEU A 153 16.85 -1.59 -12.36
CA LEU A 153 16.27 -0.25 -12.17
C LEU A 153 17.08 0.87 -12.85
N GLY A 154 18.34 0.61 -13.21
CA GLY A 154 19.23 1.59 -13.82
C GLY A 154 19.78 2.63 -12.83
N ALA A 155 20.84 3.32 -13.25
CA ALA A 155 21.67 4.16 -12.39
C ALA A 155 20.97 5.43 -11.84
N GLU A 156 19.90 5.91 -12.51
CA GLU A 156 19.21 7.14 -12.13
C GLU A 156 17.99 6.90 -11.21
N LEU A 157 17.29 5.79 -11.37
CA LEU A 157 16.05 5.53 -10.62
C LEU A 157 16.33 5.03 -9.21
N LEU A 158 17.37 4.21 -9.02
CA LEU A 158 17.69 3.63 -7.72
C LEU A 158 18.00 4.70 -6.64
N PRO A 159 18.90 5.68 -6.86
CA PRO A 159 19.19 6.71 -5.86
C PRO A 159 17.93 7.51 -5.48
N ARG A 160 17.11 7.87 -6.48
CA ARG A 160 15.86 8.60 -6.27
C ARG A 160 14.84 7.80 -5.45
N LEU A 161 14.77 6.48 -5.64
CA LEU A 161 13.89 5.61 -4.84
C LEU A 161 14.38 5.53 -3.40
N LEU A 162 15.69 5.40 -3.17
CA LEU A 162 16.29 5.36 -1.84
C LEU A 162 16.07 6.66 -1.06
N GLU A 163 16.18 7.82 -1.71
CA GLU A 163 15.82 9.11 -1.12
C GLU A 163 14.35 9.14 -0.67
N ARG A 164 13.43 8.71 -1.53
CA ARG A 164 11.99 8.64 -1.19
C ARG A 164 11.70 7.68 -0.04
N PHE A 165 12.38 6.53 0.02
CA PHE A 165 12.30 5.62 1.16
C PHE A 165 12.75 6.30 2.46
N ASN A 166 13.89 6.99 2.44
CA ASN A 166 14.40 7.73 3.59
C ASN A 166 13.42 8.83 4.04
N GLU A 167 12.78 9.53 3.11
CA GLU A 167 11.71 10.50 3.42
C GLU A 167 10.51 9.84 4.08
N VAL A 168 10.07 8.69 3.58
CA VAL A 168 8.97 7.91 4.18
C VAL A 168 9.30 7.55 5.62
N LEU A 169 10.44 6.88 5.86
CA LEU A 169 10.85 6.42 7.18
C LEU A 169 11.08 7.60 8.14
N SER A 170 11.84 8.61 7.72
CA SER A 170 12.14 9.77 8.57
C SER A 170 10.88 10.53 8.97
N SER A 171 9.89 10.62 8.08
CA SER A 171 8.62 11.29 8.41
C SER A 171 7.73 10.48 9.36
N LEU A 172 7.84 9.15 9.38
CA LEU A 172 7.14 8.29 10.33
C LEU A 172 7.81 8.30 11.71
N VAL A 173 9.14 8.29 11.76
CA VAL A 173 9.91 8.23 13.02
C VAL A 173 9.93 9.57 13.76
N LYS A 174 9.96 10.70 13.05
CA LYS A 174 10.05 12.04 13.66
C LYS A 174 8.72 12.57 14.25
N ARG A 175 7.63 11.80 14.19
CA ARG A 175 6.27 12.25 14.52
C ARG A 175 5.72 11.57 15.75
#